data_AF-W4NC32-F1
#
_entry.id   AF-W4NC32-F1
#
_cell.length_a   1.000
_cell.length_b   1.000
_cell.length_c   1.000
_cell.angle_alpha   90.00
_cell.angle_beta   90.00
_cell.angle_gamma   90.00
#
_symmetry.space_group_name_H-M   'P 1'
#
loop_
_entity.id
_entity.type
_entity.pdbx_description
1 polymer ?
#
loop_
_entity_poly.entity_id
_entity_poly.type
_entity_poly.pdbx_seq_one_letter_code
_entity_poly.pdbx_strand_id
1 'polypeptide(L)'
;MGACGYCRRPAGGTLCRDCARRMVRDVNDLARLIPELRALAERKARIGGREGAMNHAVAGLPVSCEWMDVHDEARTLMLRVAALGEIRWMLAPPGAWKGAWRWILANHAKVTSSPQAGDLLDGLERLLHHIDRATTPCDGRVTVVDCPSCGQRLAVPEHMESGRCPACHDRLDDLQGLVRSRLKDLHERTWQGSPAEAALWLTGHAGVRVTRKQVTDWLRRGRLPKARALRRGVWLFNLAELVEVAQAPAAA
;
A
#
# COMPACT_ATOMS: atom_id res chain seq x y z
N MET A 1 22.25 18.20 28.90
CA MET A 1 21.34 17.11 28.46
C MET A 1 21.26 17.18 26.96
N GLY A 2 21.52 16.07 26.25
CA GLY A 2 21.42 16.03 24.80
C GLY A 2 19.98 15.84 24.34
N ALA A 3 19.71 16.08 23.07
CA ALA A 3 18.48 15.64 22.42
C ALA A 3 18.71 14.28 21.77
N CYS A 4 17.70 13.41 21.76
CA CYS A 4 17.73 12.16 21.03
C CYS A 4 17.95 12.42 19.53
N GLY A 5 18.90 11.71 18.92
CA GLY A 5 19.25 11.84 17.50
C GLY A 5 18.13 11.49 16.52
N TYR A 6 17.07 10.80 16.99
CA TYR A 6 15.91 10.41 16.19
C TYR A 6 14.67 11.27 16.53
N CYS A 7 14.13 11.18 17.75
CA CYS A 7 12.87 11.86 18.11
C CYS A 7 13.04 13.27 18.70
N ARG A 8 14.28 13.78 18.83
CA ARG A 8 14.64 15.10 19.37
C ARG A 8 14.18 15.39 20.81
N ARG A 9 13.61 14.42 21.52
CA ARG A 9 13.26 14.55 22.95
C ARG A 9 14.52 14.59 23.83
N PRO A 10 14.47 15.20 25.02
CA PRO A 10 15.60 15.20 25.95
C PRO A 10 16.04 13.77 26.29
N ALA A 11 17.34 13.50 26.18
CA ALA A 11 17.92 12.18 26.44
C ALA A 11 19.29 12.29 27.14
N GLY A 12 19.59 11.29 27.96
CA GLY A 12 20.91 11.13 28.61
C GLY A 12 21.98 10.53 27.69
N GLY A 13 21.64 10.13 26.47
CA GLY A 13 22.54 9.54 25.49
C GLY A 13 22.05 9.78 24.07
N THR A 14 22.68 9.15 23.07
CA THR A 14 22.39 9.37 21.65
C THR A 14 20.95 9.05 21.28
N LEU A 15 20.41 7.95 21.80
CA LEU A 15 19.00 7.60 21.68
C LEU A 15 18.32 7.65 23.06
N CYS A 16 17.05 8.07 23.10
CA CYS A 16 16.23 7.88 24.29
C CYS A 16 15.89 6.38 24.47
N ARG A 17 15.47 5.99 25.67
CA ARG A 17 15.13 4.59 26.00
C ARG A 17 14.09 3.98 25.04
N ASP A 18 13.16 4.78 24.55
CA ASP A 18 12.12 4.32 23.62
C ASP A 18 12.68 4.06 22.22
N CYS A 19 13.51 4.97 21.71
CA CYS A 19 14.14 4.83 20.39
C CYS A 19 15.16 3.70 20.37
N ALA A 20 15.91 3.50 21.47
CA ALA A 20 16.80 2.36 21.62
C ALA A 20 16.04 1.02 21.59
N ARG A 21 14.92 0.93 22.31
CA ARG A 21 14.05 -0.26 22.27
C ARG A 21 13.44 -0.49 20.89
N ARG A 22 13.03 0.59 20.21
CA ARG A 22 12.51 0.52 18.85
C ARG A 22 13.57 -0.03 17.89
N MET A 23 14.79 0.49 17.94
CA MET A 23 15.87 0.02 17.06
C MET A 23 16.11 -1.50 17.17
N VAL A 24 16.08 -2.05 18.39
CA VAL A 24 16.21 -3.51 18.60
C VAL A 24 15.02 -4.27 18.04
N ARG A 25 13.81 -3.72 18.14
CA ARG A 25 12.60 -4.31 17.54
C ARG A 25 12.68 -4.31 16.02
N ASP A 26 12.96 -3.16 15.42
CA ASP A 26 13.03 -2.97 13.97
C ASP A 26 14.13 -3.85 13.35
N VAL A 27 15.27 -4.05 14.05
CA VAL A 27 16.30 -5.02 13.66
C VAL A 27 15.79 -6.47 13.69
N ASN A 28 15.00 -6.85 14.70
CA ASN A 28 14.41 -8.19 14.77
C ASN A 28 13.37 -8.42 13.68
N ASP A 29 12.54 -7.41 13.40
CA ASP A 29 11.53 -7.48 12.35
C ASP A 29 12.21 -7.60 10.98
N LEU A 30 13.24 -6.79 10.72
CA LEU A 30 14.04 -6.89 9.49
C LEU A 30 14.69 -8.28 9.33
N ALA A 31 15.22 -8.86 10.42
CA ALA A 31 15.82 -10.19 10.39
C ALA A 31 14.83 -11.30 10.00
N ARG A 32 13.55 -11.15 10.35
CA ARG A 32 12.47 -12.07 9.96
C ARG A 32 12.06 -11.88 8.49
N LEU A 33 12.07 -10.64 8.01
CA LEU A 33 11.67 -10.30 6.64
C LEU A 33 12.72 -10.69 5.59
N ILE A 34 14.02 -10.65 5.89
CA ILE A 34 15.08 -10.95 4.90
C ILE A 34 14.85 -12.29 4.16
N PRO A 35 14.56 -13.43 4.83
CA PRO A 35 14.20 -14.68 4.15
C PRO A 35 12.95 -14.60 3.27
N GLU A 36 11.94 -13.85 3.68
CA GLU A 36 10.68 -13.68 2.94
C GLU A 36 10.90 -12.85 1.67
N LEU A 37 11.68 -11.78 1.76
CA LEU A 37 12.11 -10.97 0.61
C LEU A 37 12.87 -11.81 -0.40
N ARG A 38 13.72 -12.74 0.06
CA ARG A 38 14.40 -13.69 -0.82
C ARG A 38 13.41 -14.62 -1.54
N ALA A 39 12.40 -15.11 -0.83
CA ALA A 39 11.37 -15.95 -1.43
C ALA A 39 10.54 -15.18 -2.48
N LEU A 40 10.27 -13.89 -2.25
CA LEU A 40 9.63 -13.00 -3.23
C LEU A 40 10.53 -12.75 -4.45
N ALA A 41 11.82 -12.50 -4.23
CA ALA A 41 12.80 -12.31 -5.29
C ALA A 41 12.93 -13.57 -6.17
N GLU A 42 12.98 -14.74 -5.56
CA GLU A 42 13.00 -16.05 -6.25
C GLU A 42 11.62 -16.45 -6.81
N ARG A 43 10.59 -15.60 -6.70
CA ARG A 43 9.18 -15.86 -7.07
C ARG A 43 8.58 -17.14 -6.45
N LYS A 44 9.18 -17.63 -5.35
CA LYS A 44 8.69 -18.75 -4.53
C LYS A 44 7.53 -18.33 -3.64
N ALA A 45 7.48 -17.05 -3.27
CA ALA A 45 6.37 -16.40 -2.61
C ALA A 45 5.72 -15.37 -3.56
N ARG A 46 4.45 -15.02 -3.31
CA ARG A 46 3.72 -13.97 -4.05
C ARG A 46 2.88 -13.15 -3.08
N ILE A 47 2.72 -11.88 -3.39
CA ILE A 47 1.86 -10.94 -2.65
C ILE A 47 0.46 -10.97 -3.29
N GLY A 48 -0.57 -11.15 -2.47
CA GLY A 48 -1.98 -11.18 -2.91
C GLY A 48 -2.49 -12.53 -3.43
N GLY A 49 -3.80 -12.58 -3.68
CA GLY A 49 -4.51 -13.72 -4.24
C GLY A 49 -4.28 -13.92 -5.75
N ARG A 50 -4.59 -15.12 -6.24
CA ARG A 50 -4.38 -15.52 -7.63
C ARG A 50 -5.40 -14.85 -8.56
N GLU A 51 -5.07 -13.67 -9.10
CA GLU A 51 -5.80 -13.13 -10.26
C GLU A 51 -5.10 -13.60 -11.54
N GLY A 52 -5.71 -14.61 -12.18
CA GLY A 52 -5.24 -15.19 -13.42
C GLY A 52 -5.40 -14.25 -14.60
N ALA A 53 -4.43 -13.37 -14.83
CA ALA A 53 -4.24 -12.75 -16.13
C ALA A 53 -3.12 -13.49 -16.86
N MET A 54 -3.47 -14.32 -17.84
CA MET A 54 -2.49 -14.83 -18.81
C MET A 54 -2.12 -13.68 -19.75
N ASN A 55 -1.04 -12.97 -19.43
CA ASN A 55 -0.40 -12.10 -20.40
C ASN A 55 0.50 -12.95 -21.29
N HIS A 56 0.09 -13.18 -22.53
CA HIS A 56 0.91 -13.80 -23.58
C HIS A 56 1.93 -12.79 -24.10
N ALA A 57 2.95 -12.44 -23.30
CA ALA A 57 4.09 -11.68 -23.78
C ALA A 57 5.29 -11.89 -22.86
N VAL A 58 6.21 -12.78 -23.28
CA VAL A 58 7.52 -13.05 -22.69
C VAL A 58 7.47 -13.71 -21.30
N ALA A 59 8.17 -14.83 -21.15
CA ALA A 59 8.40 -15.43 -19.84
C ALA A 59 9.14 -14.42 -18.95
N GLY A 60 8.50 -13.96 -17.88
CA GLY A 60 9.16 -13.08 -16.91
C GLY A 60 10.44 -13.73 -16.37
N LEU A 61 11.46 -12.92 -16.10
CA LEU A 61 12.74 -13.39 -15.53
C LEU A 61 12.49 -14.32 -14.33
N PRO A 62 13.30 -15.37 -14.16
CA PRO A 62 13.13 -16.33 -13.05
C PRO A 62 13.26 -15.67 -11.67
N VAL A 63 13.82 -14.47 -11.62
CA VAL A 63 13.99 -13.64 -10.42
C VAL A 63 13.30 -12.28 -10.64
N SER A 64 12.71 -11.72 -9.60
CA SER A 64 12.31 -10.30 -9.58
C SER A 64 13.50 -9.44 -9.17
N CYS A 65 13.99 -8.58 -10.07
CA CYS A 65 15.10 -7.66 -9.77
C CYS A 65 14.72 -6.68 -8.65
N GLU A 66 13.50 -6.14 -8.68
CA GLU A 66 13.01 -5.21 -7.65
C GLU A 66 13.07 -5.83 -6.24
N TRP A 67 12.56 -7.05 -6.07
CA TRP A 67 12.62 -7.73 -4.77
C TRP A 67 14.04 -8.17 -4.40
N MET A 68 14.91 -8.40 -5.38
CA MET A 68 16.32 -8.66 -5.13
C MET A 68 17.02 -7.41 -4.58
N ASP A 69 16.72 -6.23 -5.14
CA ASP A 69 17.28 -4.96 -4.67
C ASP A 69 16.84 -4.68 -3.22
N VAL A 70 15.56 -4.86 -2.90
CA VAL A 70 15.03 -4.71 -1.52
C VAL A 70 15.67 -5.73 -0.57
N HIS A 71 15.86 -6.98 -1.01
CA HIS A 71 16.54 -8.01 -0.23
C HIS A 71 18.01 -7.65 0.06
N ASP A 72 18.72 -7.11 -0.92
CA ASP A 72 20.12 -6.72 -0.76
C ASP A 72 20.28 -5.44 0.06
N GLU A 73 19.35 -4.50 -0.07
CA GLU A 73 19.27 -3.32 0.80
C GLU A 73 19.06 -3.74 2.26
N ALA A 74 18.12 -4.66 2.53
CA ALA A 74 17.84 -5.17 3.87
C ALA A 74 19.08 -5.82 4.52
N ARG A 75 19.80 -6.66 3.76
CA ARG A 75 21.05 -7.29 4.22
C ARG A 75 22.13 -6.26 4.49
N THR A 76 22.29 -5.28 3.62
CA THR A 76 23.29 -4.22 3.74
C THR A 76 22.99 -3.32 4.93
N LEU A 77 21.73 -2.96 5.14
CA LEU A 77 21.31 -2.16 6.30
C LEU A 77 21.58 -2.89 7.61
N MET A 78 21.33 -4.20 7.68
CA MET A 78 21.68 -5.03 8.85
C MET A 78 23.18 -4.93 9.18
N LEU A 79 24.05 -5.00 8.16
CA LEU A 79 25.50 -4.85 8.35
C LEU A 79 25.90 -3.44 8.81
N ARG A 80 25.29 -2.40 8.23
CA ARG A 80 25.52 -1.01 8.62
C ARG A 80 25.14 -0.76 10.07
N VAL A 81 24.04 -1.33 10.53
CA VAL A 81 23.61 -1.25 11.94
C VAL A 81 24.63 -1.92 12.86
N ALA A 82 25.14 -3.09 12.50
CA ALA A 82 26.20 -3.75 13.28
C ALA A 82 27.50 -2.94 13.27
N ALA A 83 27.82 -2.27 12.15
CA ALA A 83 29.01 -1.43 12.00
C ALA A 83 29.02 -0.22 12.94
N LEU A 84 27.87 0.22 13.47
CA LEU A 84 27.80 1.26 14.49
C LEU A 84 28.58 0.92 15.76
N GLY A 85 28.63 -0.36 16.12
CA GLY A 85 29.34 -0.83 17.30
C GLY A 85 30.61 -1.61 16.99
N GLU A 86 30.78 -2.14 15.78
CA GLU A 86 32.02 -2.81 15.39
C GLU A 86 32.30 -2.70 13.88
N ILE A 87 33.33 -1.92 13.52
CA ILE A 87 33.62 -1.53 12.13
C ILE A 87 33.83 -2.70 11.17
N ARG A 88 34.25 -3.88 11.66
CA ARG A 88 34.46 -5.07 10.82
C ARG A 88 33.22 -5.45 10.00
N TRP A 89 32.01 -5.14 10.49
CA TRP A 89 30.77 -5.42 9.78
C TRP A 89 30.60 -4.61 8.50
N MET A 90 31.30 -3.48 8.36
CA MET A 90 31.35 -2.69 7.13
C MET A 90 32.08 -3.43 5.98
N LEU A 91 32.98 -4.35 6.32
CA LEU A 91 33.74 -5.16 5.36
C LEU A 91 33.16 -6.57 5.21
N ALA A 92 32.11 -6.91 5.96
CA ALA A 92 31.50 -8.22 5.89
C ALA A 92 30.71 -8.38 4.59
N PRO A 93 30.71 -9.57 3.96
CA PRO A 93 29.85 -9.80 2.80
C PRO A 93 28.38 -9.75 3.24
N PRO A 94 27.44 -9.30 2.39
CA PRO A 94 26.04 -9.16 2.78
C PRO A 94 25.36 -10.49 3.18
N GLY A 95 25.97 -11.65 2.88
CA GLY A 95 25.52 -12.96 3.39
C GLY A 95 25.75 -13.15 4.90
N ALA A 96 26.60 -12.34 5.53
CA ALA A 96 26.94 -12.39 6.95
C ALA A 96 25.87 -11.74 7.86
N TRP A 97 24.75 -11.28 7.30
CA TRP A 97 23.69 -10.55 8.03
C TRP A 97 23.16 -11.31 9.26
N LYS A 98 23.09 -12.66 9.23
CA LYS A 98 22.68 -13.46 10.40
C LYS A 98 23.67 -13.39 11.57
N GLY A 99 24.95 -13.23 11.25
CA GLY A 99 26.00 -12.99 12.24
C GLY A 99 25.88 -11.59 12.81
N ALA A 100 25.69 -10.59 11.94
CA ALA A 100 25.50 -9.19 12.32
C ALA A 100 24.28 -9.02 13.22
N TRP A 101 23.14 -9.63 12.86
CA TRP A 101 21.92 -9.64 13.67
C TRP A 101 22.16 -10.18 15.09
N ARG A 102 22.74 -11.38 15.22
CA ARG A 102 23.07 -11.98 16.53
C ARG A 102 24.01 -11.09 17.34
N TRP A 103 24.99 -10.48 16.67
CA TRP A 103 25.93 -9.58 17.31
C TRP A 103 25.25 -8.29 17.79
N ILE A 104 24.34 -7.70 17.01
CA ILE A 104 23.56 -6.51 17.38
C ILE A 104 22.74 -6.81 18.64
N LEU A 105 22.05 -7.95 18.71
CA LEU A 105 21.24 -8.28 19.88
C LEU A 105 22.08 -8.41 21.16
N ALA A 106 23.24 -9.07 21.06
CA ALA A 106 24.19 -9.21 22.17
C ALA A 106 24.83 -7.87 22.59
N ASN A 107 24.99 -6.92 21.66
CA ASN A 107 25.71 -5.66 21.87
C ASN A 107 24.83 -4.41 21.64
N HIS A 108 23.52 -4.53 21.85
CA HIS A 108 22.56 -3.48 21.48
C HIS A 108 22.82 -2.14 22.20
N ALA A 109 23.35 -2.16 23.42
CA ALA A 109 23.75 -0.96 24.14
C ALA A 109 24.86 -0.19 23.39
N LYS A 110 25.85 -0.91 22.85
CA LYS A 110 26.95 -0.32 22.06
C LYS A 110 26.40 0.31 20.77
N VAL A 111 25.54 -0.41 20.06
CA VAL A 111 24.90 0.06 18.82
C VAL A 111 24.07 1.31 19.06
N THR A 112 23.20 1.30 20.08
CA THR A 112 22.27 2.42 20.37
C THR A 112 22.96 3.64 20.98
N SER A 113 24.15 3.47 21.57
CA SER A 113 24.98 4.58 22.04
C SER A 113 25.76 5.29 20.92
N SER A 114 25.86 4.68 19.73
CA SER A 114 26.67 5.22 18.63
C SER A 114 26.11 6.56 18.12
N PRO A 115 26.96 7.56 17.77
CA PRO A 115 26.50 8.88 17.28
C PRO A 115 25.54 8.81 16.08
N GLN A 116 25.73 7.83 15.20
CA GLN A 116 24.94 7.64 13.97
C GLN A 116 23.70 6.75 14.19
N ALA A 117 23.40 6.33 15.43
CA ALA A 117 22.28 5.45 15.72
C ALA A 117 20.92 6.06 15.35
N GLY A 118 20.79 7.39 15.41
CA GLY A 118 19.58 8.11 14.98
C GLY A 118 19.31 7.94 13.48
N ASP A 119 20.32 8.16 12.64
CA ASP A 119 20.19 8.10 11.18
C ASP A 119 19.91 6.67 10.70
N LEU A 120 20.54 5.67 11.32
CA LEU A 120 20.27 4.27 10.97
C LEU A 120 18.94 3.75 11.51
N LEU A 121 18.43 4.29 12.62
CA LEU A 121 17.06 4.01 13.06
C LEU A 121 16.03 4.55 12.06
N ASP A 122 16.24 5.76 11.56
CA ASP A 122 15.42 6.38 10.51
C ASP A 122 15.50 5.58 9.18
N GLY A 123 16.70 5.09 8.82
CA GLY A 123 16.87 4.15 7.71
C GLY A 123 16.12 2.83 7.87
N LEU A 124 16.18 2.22 9.08
CA LEU A 124 15.43 1.00 9.41
C LEU A 124 13.93 1.21 9.27
N GLU A 125 13.41 2.30 9.84
CA GLU A 125 11.99 2.62 9.77
C GLU A 125 11.53 2.82 8.33
N ARG A 126 12.28 3.57 7.53
CA ARG A 126 11.94 3.81 6.11
C ARG A 126 11.91 2.52 5.32
N LEU A 127 12.90 1.64 5.50
CA LEU A 127 12.94 0.37 4.80
C LEU A 127 11.79 -0.54 5.23
N LEU A 128 11.50 -0.64 6.52
CA LEU A 128 10.37 -1.43 7.02
C LEU A 128 9.03 -0.90 6.49
N HIS A 129 8.82 0.42 6.45
CA HIS A 129 7.63 1.01 5.84
C HIS A 129 7.57 0.78 4.33
N HIS A 130 8.71 0.81 3.63
CA HIS A 130 8.76 0.52 2.20
C HIS A 130 8.35 -0.94 1.95
N ILE A 131 8.92 -1.88 2.71
CA ILE A 131 8.58 -3.31 2.63
C ILE A 131 7.09 -3.49 2.93
N ASP A 132 6.59 -2.94 4.04
CA ASP A 132 5.18 -3.04 4.44
C ASP A 132 4.23 -2.54 3.34
N ARG A 133 4.53 -1.39 2.72
CA ARG A 133 3.73 -0.86 1.61
C ARG A 133 3.82 -1.69 0.34
N ALA A 134 4.98 -2.31 0.08
CA ALA A 134 5.18 -3.12 -1.11
C ALA A 134 4.59 -4.53 -0.96
N THR A 135 4.55 -5.06 0.26
CA THR A 135 4.01 -6.39 0.59
C THR A 135 2.53 -6.36 0.95
N THR A 136 1.98 -5.20 1.35
CA THR A 136 0.54 -5.00 1.49
C THR A 136 -0.08 -4.87 0.10
N PRO A 137 -0.94 -5.81 -0.33
CA PRO A 137 -1.64 -5.64 -1.59
C PRO A 137 -2.43 -4.32 -1.54
N CYS A 138 -2.29 -3.47 -2.57
CA CYS A 138 -3.33 -2.50 -2.84
C CYS A 138 -4.60 -3.29 -3.13
N ASP A 139 -5.56 -3.29 -2.20
CA ASP A 139 -6.89 -3.82 -2.47
C ASP A 139 -7.38 -3.12 -3.75
N GLY A 140 -7.50 -3.89 -4.83
CA GLY A 140 -7.72 -3.35 -6.18
C GLY A 140 -9.01 -2.56 -6.31
N ARG A 141 -9.90 -2.63 -5.29
CA ARG A 141 -11.16 -1.91 -5.22
C ARG A 141 -11.22 -1.08 -3.94
N VAL A 142 -10.88 0.19 -4.06
CA VAL A 142 -11.12 1.19 -3.02
C VAL A 142 -12.41 1.93 -3.37
N THR A 143 -13.42 1.81 -2.51
CA THR A 143 -14.66 2.59 -2.64
C THR A 143 -14.58 3.82 -1.75
N VAL A 144 -14.86 4.99 -2.31
CA VAL A 144 -14.91 6.24 -1.54
C VAL A 144 -16.30 6.39 -0.92
N VAL A 145 -16.37 6.41 0.41
CA VAL A 145 -17.59 6.65 1.19
C VAL A 145 -17.47 7.92 2.02
N ASP A 146 -18.60 8.47 2.44
CA ASP A 146 -18.65 9.64 3.31
C ASP A 146 -18.82 9.19 4.77
N CYS A 147 -18.05 9.78 5.69
CA CYS A 147 -18.21 9.52 7.12
C CYS A 147 -19.59 10.02 7.58
N PRO A 148 -20.42 9.21 8.28
CA PRO A 148 -21.76 9.61 8.68
C PRO A 148 -21.77 10.78 9.68
N SER A 149 -20.73 10.91 10.51
CA SER A 149 -20.69 11.93 11.55
C SER A 149 -20.20 13.29 11.05
N CYS A 150 -19.22 13.32 10.15
CA CYS A 150 -18.55 14.56 9.75
C CYS A 150 -18.46 14.79 8.23
N GLY A 151 -18.97 13.86 7.42
CA GLY A 151 -18.96 13.98 5.95
C GLY A 151 -17.57 13.84 5.30
N GLN A 152 -16.53 13.50 6.06
CA GLN A 152 -15.19 13.31 5.50
C GLN A 152 -15.18 12.12 4.53
N ARG A 153 -14.57 12.29 3.36
CA ARG A 153 -14.39 11.22 2.39
C ARG A 153 -13.34 10.22 2.87
N LEU A 154 -13.73 8.95 2.90
CA LEU A 154 -12.93 7.81 3.35
C LEU A 154 -12.74 6.85 2.19
N ALA A 155 -11.49 6.46 1.95
CA ALA A 155 -11.14 5.39 1.03
C ALA A 155 -11.26 4.05 1.76
N VAL A 156 -12.24 3.22 1.39
CA VAL A 156 -12.51 1.93 2.02
C VAL A 156 -12.13 0.79 1.08
N PRO A 157 -11.12 -0.03 1.44
CA PRO A 157 -10.79 -1.28 0.75
C PRO A 157 -11.93 -2.33 0.80
N GLU A 158 -11.96 -3.26 -0.16
CA GLU A 158 -13.00 -4.31 -0.32
C GLU A 158 -13.11 -5.25 0.89
N HIS A 159 -12.09 -5.31 1.73
CA HIS A 159 -12.06 -6.16 2.93
C HIS A 159 -11.91 -5.42 4.27
N MET A 160 -12.02 -4.09 4.26
CA MET A 160 -11.94 -3.31 5.50
C MET A 160 -13.30 -3.27 6.21
N GLU A 161 -13.46 -4.04 7.29
CA GLU A 161 -14.72 -4.09 8.04
C GLU A 161 -14.89 -2.91 9.01
N SER A 162 -13.79 -2.47 9.64
CA SER A 162 -13.81 -1.40 10.63
C SER A 162 -12.64 -0.43 10.48
N GLY A 163 -12.83 0.79 10.96
CA GLY A 163 -11.81 1.84 10.90
C GLY A 163 -12.18 3.06 11.75
N ARG A 164 -11.30 4.06 11.76
CA ARG A 164 -11.57 5.36 12.38
C ARG A 164 -11.53 6.46 11.35
N CYS A 165 -12.47 7.40 11.44
CA CYS A 165 -12.41 8.60 10.63
C CYS A 165 -11.19 9.45 11.04
N PRO A 166 -10.35 9.92 10.11
CA PRO A 166 -9.18 10.74 10.44
C PRO A 166 -9.56 12.17 10.87
N ALA A 167 -10.77 12.64 10.58
CA ALA A 167 -11.21 13.99 10.92
C ALA A 167 -11.95 14.05 12.27
N CYS A 168 -12.99 13.24 12.48
CA CYS A 168 -13.78 13.26 13.72
C CYS A 168 -13.38 12.18 14.73
N HIS A 169 -12.43 11.30 14.39
CA HIS A 169 -12.00 10.17 15.22
C HIS A 169 -13.08 9.16 15.60
N ASP A 170 -14.28 9.28 15.03
CA ASP A 170 -15.35 8.32 15.26
C ASP A 170 -14.98 6.93 14.77
N ARG A 171 -15.40 5.96 15.57
CA ARG A 171 -15.24 4.55 15.28
C ARG A 171 -16.35 4.11 14.32
N LEU A 172 -15.94 3.57 13.17
CA LEU A 172 -16.81 3.04 12.13
C LEU A 172 -16.65 1.53 12.14
N ASP A 173 -17.59 0.82 12.77
CA ASP A 173 -17.54 -0.64 12.93
C ASP A 173 -18.12 -1.42 11.74
N ASP A 174 -18.83 -0.76 10.80
CA ASP A 174 -19.39 -1.36 9.58
C ASP A 174 -19.09 -0.50 8.33
N LEU A 175 -17.81 -0.42 7.95
CA LEU A 175 -17.40 0.28 6.73
C LEU A 175 -17.96 -0.37 5.46
N GLN A 176 -18.10 -1.69 5.44
CA GLN A 176 -18.71 -2.41 4.32
C GLN A 176 -20.22 -2.14 4.20
N GLY A 177 -20.91 -1.87 5.30
CA GLY A 177 -22.28 -1.35 5.31
C GLY A 177 -22.39 0.03 4.66
N LEU A 178 -21.45 0.93 4.95
CA LEU A 178 -21.40 2.25 4.31
C LEU A 178 -21.16 2.15 2.80
N VAL A 179 -20.25 1.25 2.38
CA VAL A 179 -20.02 0.95 0.95
C VAL A 179 -21.30 0.44 0.30
N ARG A 180 -21.98 -0.54 0.90
CA ARG A 180 -23.25 -1.08 0.39
C ARG A 180 -24.35 -0.02 0.31
N SER A 181 -24.49 0.83 1.33
CA SER A 181 -25.47 1.93 1.33
C SER A 181 -25.19 2.92 0.21
N ARG A 182 -23.93 3.32 0.05
CA ARG A 182 -23.53 4.24 -1.02
C ARG A 182 -23.77 3.65 -2.40
N LEU A 183 -23.48 2.36 -2.58
CA LEU A 183 -23.78 1.65 -3.83
C LEU A 183 -25.28 1.58 -4.07
N LYS A 184 -26.11 1.30 -3.06
CA LYS A 184 -27.58 1.34 -3.18
C LYS A 184 -28.10 2.74 -3.58
N ASP A 185 -27.61 3.79 -2.95
CA ASP A 185 -27.97 5.17 -3.29
C ASP A 185 -27.61 5.50 -4.75
N LEU A 186 -26.46 5.01 -5.24
CA LEU A 186 -26.06 5.15 -6.64
C LEU A 186 -26.92 4.29 -7.58
N HIS A 187 -27.39 3.13 -7.13
CA HIS A 187 -28.26 2.24 -7.90
C HIS A 187 -29.64 2.86 -8.13
N GLU A 188 -30.13 3.67 -7.20
CA GLU A 188 -31.43 4.34 -7.30
C GLU A 188 -31.34 5.65 -8.11
N ARG A 189 -30.14 6.20 -8.29
CA ARG A 189 -29.93 7.45 -9.04
C ARG A 189 -29.72 7.16 -10.53
N THR A 190 -30.67 7.64 -11.33
CA THR A 190 -30.51 7.75 -12.78
C THR A 190 -30.06 9.15 -13.17
N TRP A 191 -29.12 9.23 -14.12
CA TRP A 191 -28.62 10.50 -14.65
C TRP A 191 -28.77 10.53 -16.17
N GLN A 192 -29.16 11.67 -16.72
CA GLN A 192 -29.35 11.87 -18.16
C GLN A 192 -28.19 12.64 -18.77
N GLY A 193 -27.62 12.12 -19.85
CA GLY A 193 -26.65 12.87 -20.63
C GLY A 193 -26.05 12.07 -21.77
N SER A 194 -25.03 12.64 -22.39
CA SER A 194 -24.30 12.02 -23.49
C SER A 194 -23.20 11.09 -23.00
N PRO A 195 -22.71 10.14 -23.83
CA PRO A 195 -21.56 9.31 -23.49
C PRO A 195 -20.28 10.10 -23.16
N ALA A 196 -20.15 11.33 -23.65
CA ALA A 196 -19.00 12.19 -23.35
C ALA A 196 -19.11 12.76 -21.92
N GLU A 197 -20.29 13.25 -21.56
CA GLU A 197 -20.57 13.76 -20.22
C GLU A 197 -20.54 12.64 -19.17
N ALA A 198 -20.97 11.42 -19.50
CA ALA A 198 -20.83 10.24 -18.64
C ALA A 198 -19.35 9.93 -18.33
N ALA A 199 -18.47 10.02 -19.33
CA ALA A 199 -17.03 9.81 -19.17
C ALA A 199 -16.37 10.90 -18.29
N LEU A 200 -16.79 12.16 -18.46
CA LEU A 200 -16.37 13.27 -17.61
C LEU A 200 -16.85 13.08 -16.17
N TRP A 201 -18.10 12.65 -15.98
CA TRP A 201 -18.66 12.38 -14.67
C TRP A 201 -17.88 11.27 -13.93
N LEU A 202 -17.58 10.15 -14.61
CA LEU A 202 -16.77 9.05 -14.06
C LEU A 202 -15.37 9.53 -13.64
N THR A 203 -14.74 10.37 -14.47
CA THR A 203 -13.42 10.92 -14.16
C THR A 203 -13.47 11.83 -12.93
N GLY A 204 -14.48 12.68 -12.82
CA GLY A 204 -14.61 13.65 -11.71
C GLY A 204 -15.14 13.07 -10.40
N HIS A 205 -16.02 12.06 -10.45
CA HIS A 205 -16.71 11.53 -9.26
C HIS A 205 -16.19 10.17 -8.81
N ALA A 206 -15.79 9.30 -9.73
CA ALA A 206 -15.29 7.95 -9.43
C ALA A 206 -13.77 7.83 -9.54
N GLY A 207 -13.08 8.86 -10.05
CA GLY A 207 -11.63 8.86 -10.23
C GLY A 207 -11.13 7.92 -11.34
N VAL A 208 -12.04 7.32 -12.12
CA VAL A 208 -11.68 6.40 -13.20
C VAL A 208 -11.57 7.18 -14.51
N ARG A 209 -10.38 7.21 -15.12
CA ARG A 209 -10.19 7.83 -16.44
C ARG A 209 -10.84 6.97 -17.52
N VAL A 210 -11.97 7.44 -18.04
CA VAL A 210 -12.73 6.79 -19.11
C VAL A 210 -12.88 7.76 -20.26
N THR A 211 -12.81 7.27 -21.50
CA THR A 211 -13.05 8.05 -22.72
C THR A 211 -14.49 7.90 -23.20
N ARG A 212 -15.00 8.91 -23.92
CA ARG A 212 -16.30 8.83 -24.62
C ARG A 212 -16.45 7.55 -25.46
N LYS A 213 -15.37 7.13 -26.13
CA LYS A 213 -15.36 5.95 -27.00
C LYS A 213 -15.63 4.68 -26.20
N GLN A 214 -14.99 4.51 -25.05
CA GLN A 214 -15.23 3.37 -24.16
C GLN A 214 -16.69 3.29 -23.71
N VAL A 215 -17.29 4.42 -23.28
CA VAL A 215 -18.71 4.46 -22.89
C VAL A 215 -19.62 4.12 -24.06
N THR A 216 -19.29 4.60 -25.26
CA THR A 216 -20.05 4.28 -26.49
C THR A 216 -19.94 2.79 -26.83
N ASP A 217 -18.76 2.20 -26.66
CA ASP A 217 -18.53 0.77 -26.90
C ASP A 217 -19.24 -0.10 -25.86
N TRP A 218 -19.36 0.34 -24.60
CA TRP A 218 -20.16 -0.35 -23.58
C TRP A 218 -21.64 -0.39 -23.93
N LEU A 219 -22.19 0.73 -24.40
CA LEU A 219 -23.57 0.81 -24.90
C LEU A 219 -23.78 -0.12 -26.10
N ARG A 220 -22.86 -0.12 -27.07
CA ARG A 220 -22.93 -0.98 -28.27
C ARG A 220 -22.83 -2.46 -27.94
N ARG A 221 -21.97 -2.83 -26.98
CA ARG A 221 -21.77 -4.21 -26.54
C ARG A 221 -22.80 -4.68 -25.51
N GLY A 222 -23.79 -3.85 -25.16
CA GLY A 222 -24.84 -4.19 -24.19
C GLY A 222 -24.33 -4.38 -22.76
N ARG A 223 -23.16 -3.82 -22.40
CA ARG A 223 -22.59 -3.91 -21.05
C ARG A 223 -23.34 -3.06 -20.02
N LEU A 224 -24.22 -2.16 -20.48
CA LEU A 224 -25.05 -1.28 -19.66
C LEU A 224 -26.54 -1.61 -19.89
N PRO A 225 -27.05 -2.77 -19.42
CA PRO A 225 -28.44 -3.18 -19.66
C PRO A 225 -29.50 -2.23 -19.09
N LYS A 226 -29.18 -1.46 -18.04
CA LYS A 226 -30.10 -0.46 -17.47
C LYS A 226 -30.06 0.88 -18.20
N ALA A 227 -29.12 1.08 -19.14
CA ALA A 227 -29.07 2.31 -19.93
C ALA A 227 -30.17 2.34 -21.00
N ARG A 228 -30.89 3.46 -21.10
CA ARG A 228 -31.98 3.65 -22.08
C ARG A 228 -31.72 4.86 -22.96
N ALA A 229 -31.87 4.71 -24.27
CA ALA A 229 -31.81 5.83 -25.20
C ALA A 229 -33.09 6.67 -25.07
N LEU A 230 -32.93 7.98 -24.78
CA LEU A 230 -34.06 8.92 -24.72
C LEU A 230 -34.24 9.62 -26.08
N ARG A 231 -33.15 10.16 -26.62
CA ARG A 231 -33.09 10.82 -27.93
C ARG A 231 -31.71 10.63 -28.55
N ARG A 232 -31.55 11.03 -29.82
CA ARG A 232 -30.27 10.91 -30.53
C ARG A 232 -29.14 11.55 -29.72
N GLY A 233 -28.22 10.71 -29.22
CA GLY A 233 -27.04 11.13 -28.47
C GLY A 233 -27.23 11.33 -26.95
N VAL A 234 -28.44 11.15 -26.41
CA VAL A 234 -28.73 11.28 -24.97
C VAL A 234 -29.31 9.99 -24.41
N TRP A 235 -28.73 9.55 -23.31
CA TRP A 235 -29.02 8.31 -22.63
C TRP A 235 -29.37 8.59 -21.18
N LEU A 236 -30.29 7.78 -20.65
CA LEU A 236 -30.52 7.63 -19.22
C LEU A 236 -29.57 6.54 -18.73
N PHE A 237 -28.62 6.90 -17.87
CA PHE A 237 -27.68 5.98 -17.25
C PHE A 237 -28.06 5.69 -15.81
N ASN A 238 -27.91 4.45 -15.39
CA ASN A 238 -27.86 4.10 -13.97
C ASN A 238 -26.43 4.38 -13.47
N LEU A 239 -26.29 5.24 -12.45
CA LEU A 239 -24.95 5.67 -12.01
C LEU A 239 -24.13 4.53 -11.40
N ALA A 240 -24.76 3.61 -10.67
CA ALA A 240 -24.05 2.45 -10.14
C ALA A 240 -23.55 1.51 -11.25
N GLU A 241 -24.41 1.16 -12.21
CA GLU A 241 -24.02 0.31 -13.35
C GLU A 241 -22.87 0.94 -14.16
N LEU A 242 -22.91 2.27 -14.32
CA LEU A 242 -21.86 3.02 -15.01
C LEU A 242 -20.51 2.94 -14.26
N VAL A 243 -20.52 3.03 -12.93
CA VAL A 243 -19.32 2.90 -12.08
C VAL A 243 -18.81 1.45 -12.08
N GLU A 244 -19.72 0.47 -11.94
CA GLU A 244 -19.39 -0.96 -11.95
C GLU A 244 -18.71 -1.37 -13.25
N VAL A 245 -19.26 -0.96 -14.40
CA VAL A 245 -18.69 -1.28 -15.72
C VAL A 245 -17.34 -0.59 -15.94
N ALA A 246 -17.14 0.60 -15.37
CA ALA A 246 -15.89 1.34 -15.44
C ALA A 246 -14.78 0.76 -14.55
N GLN A 247 -15.15 0.20 -13.40
CA GLN A 247 -14.22 -0.45 -12.46
C GLN A 247 -14.01 -1.94 -12.76
N ALA A 248 -14.93 -2.57 -13.51
CA ALA A 248 -14.76 -3.93 -13.98
C ALA A 248 -13.57 -4.01 -14.96
N PRO A 249 -12.66 -4.98 -14.80
CA PRO A 249 -11.59 -5.20 -15.77
C PRO A 249 -12.21 -5.35 -17.16
N ALA A 250 -11.59 -4.73 -18.17
CA ALA A 250 -12.09 -4.76 -19.53
C ALA A 250 -12.22 -6.22 -19.99
N ALA A 251 -13.43 -6.76 -19.94
CA ALA A 251 -13.73 -8.07 -20.48
C ALA A 251 -13.56 -8.02 -22.01
N ALA A 252 -12.50 -8.71 -22.48
CA ALA A 252 -12.20 -9.10 -23.86
C ALA A 252 -12.14 -7.98 -24.93
#